data_AF-A0A1F6ZGZ0-F1
#
_entry.id   AF-A0A1F6ZGZ0-F1
#
_cell.length_a   1.000
_cell.length_b   1.000
_cell.length_c   1.000
_cell.angle_alpha   90.00
_cell.angle_beta   90.00
_cell.angle_gamma   90.00
#
_symmetry.space_group_name_H-M   'P 1'
#
loop_
_entity.id
_entity.type
_entity.pdbx_description
1 polymer ?
#
loop_
_entity_poly.entity_id
_entity_poly.type
_entity_poly.pdbx_seq_one_letter_code
_entity_poly.pdbx_strand_id
1 'polypeptide(L)'
;MKKQKNKNIFTIIFFIIFLVFLIFAVSGRSFGIDNYVNESMVSLRNPSFTDVMMFFTMLGNYYSMIILFLVLFGLLFFLNKKKEALLLSACMASGWAVSELLKLSLGLARPENGLLLESGYSFPS
;
A
#
# COMPACT_ATOMS: atom_id res chain seq x y z
N MET A 1 -15.26 12.70 -25.89
CA MET A 1 -14.00 13.33 -25.37
C MET A 1 -14.13 14.01 -23.99
N LYS A 2 -15.31 14.18 -23.36
CA LYS A 2 -15.43 14.80 -22.01
C LYS A 2 -15.02 13.90 -20.81
N LYS A 3 -15.01 12.57 -20.95
CA LYS A 3 -14.66 11.63 -19.85
C LYS A 3 -13.17 11.60 -19.48
N GLN A 4 -12.28 12.01 -20.37
CA GLN A 4 -10.82 11.96 -20.15
C GLN A 4 -10.35 13.04 -19.17
N LYS A 5 -10.97 14.24 -19.23
CA LYS A 5 -10.53 15.43 -18.49
C LYS A 5 -10.65 15.27 -16.97
N ASN A 6 -11.69 14.57 -16.50
CA ASN A 6 -11.93 14.34 -15.07
C ASN A 6 -10.93 13.33 -14.47
N LYS A 7 -10.50 12.32 -15.24
CA LYS A 7 -9.55 11.31 -14.74
C LYS A 7 -8.18 11.91 -14.42
N ASN A 8 -7.71 12.84 -15.26
CA ASN A 8 -6.42 13.50 -15.05
C ASN A 8 -6.40 14.38 -13.80
N ILE A 9 -7.53 15.00 -13.44
CA ILE A 9 -7.64 15.81 -12.22
C ILE A 9 -7.48 14.93 -10.98
N PHE A 10 -8.15 13.77 -10.93
CA PHE A 10 -8.00 12.85 -9.79
C PHE A 10 -6.57 12.33 -9.67
N THR A 11 -5.91 11.98 -10.77
CA THR A 11 -4.50 11.55 -10.75
C THR A 11 -3.59 12.64 -10.19
N ILE A 12 -3.78 13.89 -10.61
CA ILE A 12 -3.00 15.02 -10.11
C ILE A 12 -3.26 15.23 -8.61
N ILE A 13 -4.52 15.17 -8.17
CA ILE A 13 -4.88 15.30 -6.75
C ILE A 13 -4.22 14.22 -5.92
N PHE A 14 -4.33 12.94 -6.30
CA PHE A 14 -3.69 11.84 -5.57
C PHE A 14 -2.17 11.97 -5.55
N PHE A 15 -1.56 12.43 -6.65
CA PHE A 15 -0.13 12.67 -6.71
C PHE A 15 0.31 13.80 -5.79
N ILE A 16 -0.42 14.92 -5.75
CA ILE A 16 -0.15 16.03 -4.83
C ILE A 16 -0.29 15.57 -3.38
N ILE A 17 -1.36 14.83 -3.05
CA ILE A 17 -1.58 14.28 -1.70
C ILE A 17 -0.40 13.38 -1.33
N PHE A 18 0.02 12.48 -2.22
CA PHE A 18 1.17 11.62 -2.01
C PHE A 18 2.46 12.42 -1.75
N LEU A 19 2.74 13.46 -2.54
CA LEU A 19 3.90 14.32 -2.33
C LEU A 19 3.86 15.04 -0.99
N VAL A 20 2.68 15.51 -0.56
CA VAL A 20 2.51 16.14 0.75
C VAL A 20 2.85 15.13 1.86
N PHE A 21 2.28 13.91 1.82
CA PHE A 21 2.61 12.86 2.78
C PHE A 21 4.09 12.49 2.77
N LEU A 22 4.71 12.40 1.58
CA LEU A 22 6.13 12.11 1.44
C LEU A 22 6.99 13.21 2.09
N ILE A 23 6.65 14.49 1.92
CA ILE A 23 7.33 15.60 2.60
C ILE A 23 7.18 15.49 4.12
N PHE A 24 5.99 15.16 4.63
CA PHE A 24 5.78 14.96 6.06
C PHE A 24 6.58 13.79 6.61
N ALA A 25 6.61 12.66 5.90
CA ALA A 25 7.36 11.47 6.27
C ALA A 25 8.87 11.73 6.33
N VAL A 26 9.43 12.44 5.34
CA VAL A 26 10.88 12.73 5.28
C VAL A 26 11.31 13.87 6.22
N SER A 27 10.46 14.88 6.41
CA SER A 27 10.78 16.01 7.28
C SER A 27 10.79 15.66 8.78
N GLY A 28 10.36 14.44 9.15
CA GLY A 28 10.25 14.02 10.54
C GLY A 28 9.30 14.91 11.35
N ARG A 29 8.33 15.57 10.70
CA ARG A 29 7.38 16.47 11.37
C ARG A 29 6.07 15.78 11.79
N SER A 30 5.96 14.46 11.62
CA SER A 30 4.73 13.71 11.87
C SER A 30 4.56 13.17 13.29
N PHE A 31 5.53 13.40 14.19
CA PHE A 31 5.63 12.70 15.48
C PHE A 31 4.43 12.85 16.44
N GLY A 32 3.58 13.87 16.32
CA GLY A 32 2.42 14.00 17.20
C GLY A 32 1.27 13.07 16.82
N ILE A 33 0.87 13.12 15.54
CA ILE A 33 -0.31 12.41 15.06
C ILE A 33 0.01 10.92 14.86
N ASP A 34 1.17 10.60 14.27
CA ASP A 34 1.55 9.21 14.01
C ASP A 34 1.67 8.41 15.32
N ASN A 35 2.32 8.98 16.34
CA ASN A 35 2.45 8.34 17.65
C ASN A 35 1.09 8.25 18.36
N TYR A 36 0.30 9.34 18.36
CA TYR A 36 -1.03 9.33 18.97
C TYR A 36 -1.95 8.25 18.38
N VAL A 37 -1.98 8.14 17.04
CA VAL A 37 -2.76 7.12 16.35
C VAL A 37 -2.22 5.72 16.65
N ASN A 38 -0.90 5.54 16.62
CA ASN A 38 -0.27 4.26 16.94
C ASN A 38 -0.60 3.79 18.37
N GLU A 39 -0.43 4.65 19.37
CA GLU A 39 -0.75 4.36 20.78
C GLU A 39 -2.24 4.08 20.97
N SER A 40 -3.10 4.86 20.30
CA SER A 40 -4.56 4.62 20.31
C SER A 40 -4.89 3.23 19.77
N MET A 41 -4.29 2.82 18.65
CA MET A 41 -4.51 1.49 18.08
C MET A 41 -3.95 0.37 18.97
N VAL A 42 -2.82 0.60 19.64
CA VAL A 42 -2.27 -0.34 20.63
C VAL A 42 -3.23 -0.51 21.80
N SER A 43 -3.86 0.57 22.27
CA SER A 43 -4.80 0.52 23.39
C SER A 43 -6.08 -0.27 23.11
N LEU A 44 -6.46 -0.41 21.83
CA LEU A 44 -7.63 -1.19 21.38
C LEU A 44 -7.36 -2.69 21.25
N ARG A 45 -6.10 -3.14 21.41
CA ARG A 45 -5.72 -4.54 21.22
C ARG A 45 -6.40 -5.45 22.23
N ASN A 46 -7.08 -6.47 21.71
CA ASN A 46 -7.60 -7.60 22.45
C ASN A 46 -7.60 -8.83 21.51
N PRO A 47 -7.67 -10.07 22.03
CA PRO A 47 -7.54 -11.27 21.20
C PRO A 47 -8.49 -11.30 19.99
N SER A 48 -9.78 -11.01 20.18
CA SER A 48 -10.77 -11.04 19.09
C SER A 48 -10.50 -9.97 18.03
N PHE A 49 -10.13 -8.75 18.45
CA PHE A 49 -9.77 -7.69 17.50
C PHE A 49 -8.49 -8.01 16.73
N THR A 50 -7.48 -8.58 17.41
CA THR A 50 -6.24 -9.02 16.79
C THR A 50 -6.49 -10.08 15.72
N ASP A 51 -7.33 -11.08 15.97
CA ASP A 51 -7.64 -12.13 14.99
C ASP A 51 -8.28 -11.55 13.72
N VAL A 52 -9.19 -10.58 13.88
CA VAL A 52 -9.80 -9.87 12.75
C VAL A 52 -8.78 -9.06 11.97
N MET A 53 -7.91 -8.30 12.66
CA MET A 53 -6.85 -7.54 11.99
C MET A 53 -5.85 -8.46 11.26
N MET A 54 -5.49 -9.59 11.86
CA MET A 54 -4.61 -10.59 11.26
C MET A 54 -5.19 -11.20 9.99
N PHE A 55 -6.51 -11.45 9.95
CA PHE A 55 -7.18 -11.89 8.73
C PHE A 55 -7.04 -10.86 7.60
N PHE A 56 -7.25 -9.57 7.88
CA PHE A 56 -7.08 -8.51 6.87
C PHE A 56 -5.62 -8.35 6.44
N THR A 57 -4.66 -8.43 7.37
CA THR A 57 -3.23 -8.43 7.05
C THR A 57 -2.86 -9.60 6.13
N MET A 58 -3.43 -10.79 6.36
CA MET A 58 -3.20 -11.95 5.49
C MET A 58 -3.66 -11.70 4.05
N LEU A 59 -4.78 -11.00 3.83
CA LEU A 59 -5.25 -10.67 2.48
C LEU A 59 -4.27 -9.75 1.74
N GLY A 60 -3.62 -8.84 2.47
CA GLY A 60 -2.65 -7.88 1.94
C GLY A 60 -1.24 -8.43 1.72
N ASN A 61 -0.94 -9.64 2.21
CA ASN A 61 0.41 -10.17 2.18
C ASN A 61 0.88 -10.51 0.75
N TYR A 62 2.20 -10.64 0.60
CA TYR A 62 2.85 -10.92 -0.70
C TYR A 62 2.26 -12.15 -1.41
N TYR A 63 2.10 -13.27 -0.70
CA TYR A 63 1.62 -14.52 -1.28
C TYR A 63 0.16 -14.43 -1.72
N SER A 64 -0.71 -13.86 -0.88
CA SER A 64 -2.12 -13.62 -1.18
C SER A 64 -2.30 -12.71 -2.40
N MET A 65 -1.50 -11.64 -2.49
CA MET A 65 -1.52 -10.72 -3.63
C MET A 65 -1.05 -11.38 -4.92
N ILE A 66 -0.04 -12.26 -4.88
CA ILE A 66 0.39 -13.05 -6.04
C ILE A 66 -0.70 -14.02 -6.48
N ILE A 67 -1.32 -14.74 -5.54
CA ILE A 67 -2.42 -15.67 -5.88
C ILE A 67 -3.57 -14.90 -6.54
N LEU A 68 -3.97 -13.77 -5.95
CA LEU A 68 -5.02 -12.91 -6.51
C LEU A 68 -4.65 -12.42 -7.91
N PHE A 69 -3.40 -11.98 -8.12
CA PHE A 69 -2.90 -11.58 -9.42
C PHE A 69 -2.99 -12.70 -10.45
N LEU A 70 -2.51 -13.90 -10.12
CA LEU A 70 -2.54 -15.04 -11.04
C LEU A 70 -3.97 -15.43 -11.42
N VAL A 71 -4.89 -15.43 -10.45
CA VAL A 71 -6.32 -15.71 -10.69
C VAL A 71 -6.92 -14.66 -11.62
N LEU A 72 -6.72 -13.37 -11.35
CA LEU A 72 -7.26 -12.29 -12.18
C LEU A 72 -6.63 -12.25 -13.58
N PHE A 73 -5.32 -12.45 -13.66
CA PHE A 73 -4.59 -12.52 -14.92
C PHE A 73 -5.11 -13.69 -15.77
N GLY A 74 -5.22 -14.89 -15.18
CA GLY A 74 -5.77 -16.06 -15.83
C GLY A 74 -7.20 -15.83 -16.32
N LEU A 75 -8.07 -15.30 -15.47
CA LEU A 75 -9.45 -14.94 -15.82
C LEU A 75 -9.50 -13.99 -17.02
N LEU A 76 -8.73 -12.90 -17.00
CA LEU A 76 -8.68 -11.93 -18.10
C LEU A 76 -8.15 -12.56 -19.38
N PHE A 77 -7.16 -13.44 -19.27
CA PHE A 77 -6.61 -14.17 -20.41
C PHE A 77 -7.66 -15.11 -21.04
N PHE A 78 -8.38 -15.89 -20.23
CA PHE A 78 -9.45 -16.78 -20.71
C PHE A 78 -10.63 -16.01 -21.33
N LEU A 79 -10.91 -14.81 -20.84
CA LEU A 79 -11.92 -13.91 -21.41
C LEU A 79 -11.42 -13.14 -22.65
N ASN A 80 -10.24 -13.48 -23.20
CA ASN A 80 -9.59 -12.80 -24.32
C ASN A 80 -9.33 -11.29 -24.09
N LYS A 81 -9.32 -10.84 -22.83
CA LYS A 81 -9.02 -9.46 -22.41
C LYS A 81 -7.52 -9.23 -22.21
N LYS A 82 -6.74 -9.50 -23.26
CA LYS A 82 -5.26 -9.49 -23.21
C LYS A 82 -4.67 -8.12 -22.86
N LYS A 83 -5.33 -7.03 -23.29
CA LYS A 83 -4.86 -5.67 -22.99
C LYS A 83 -5.01 -5.35 -21.50
N GLU A 84 -6.13 -5.76 -20.90
CA GLU A 84 -6.42 -5.61 -19.49
C GLU A 84 -5.49 -6.49 -18.64
N ALA A 85 -5.21 -7.72 -19.08
CA ALA A 85 -4.23 -8.59 -18.43
C ALA A 85 -2.83 -7.96 -18.43
N LEU A 86 -2.39 -7.40 -19.56
CA LEU A 86 -1.11 -6.70 -19.65
C LEU A 86 -1.08 -5.44 -18.78
N LEU A 87 -2.18 -4.69 -18.72
CA LEU A 87 -2.30 -3.52 -17.85
C LEU A 87 -2.25 -3.91 -16.38
N LEU A 88 -2.90 -5.00 -15.97
CA LEU A 88 -2.81 -5.55 -14.62
C LEU A 88 -1.36 -5.89 -14.25
N SER A 89 -0.64 -6.59 -15.12
CA SER A 89 0.77 -6.95 -14.91
C SER A 89 1.66 -5.71 -14.81
N ALA A 90 1.46 -4.72 -15.69
CA ALA A 90 2.21 -3.48 -15.65
C ALA A 90 1.94 -2.70 -14.35
N CYS A 91 0.69 -2.61 -13.90
CA CYS A 91 0.33 -1.97 -12.64
C CYS A 91 0.97 -2.67 -11.44
N MET A 92 0.94 -4.00 -11.38
CA MET A 92 1.53 -4.74 -10.27
C MET A 92 3.06 -4.62 -10.23
N ALA A 93 3.72 -4.78 -11.38
CA ALA A 93 5.17 -4.65 -11.47
C ALA A 93 5.64 -3.22 -11.14
N SER A 94 4.99 -2.21 -11.70
CA SER A 94 5.33 -0.80 -11.45
C SER A 94 5.05 -0.38 -10.00
N GLY A 95 3.93 -0.81 -9.41
CA GLY A 95 3.61 -0.54 -8.01
C GLY A 95 4.63 -1.15 -7.05
N TRP A 96 5.02 -2.41 -7.27
CA TRP A 96 6.08 -3.06 -6.49
C TRP A 96 7.42 -2.33 -6.63
N ALA A 97 7.84 -2.05 -7.87
CA ALA A 97 9.13 -1.40 -8.14
C ALA A 97 9.20 0.01 -7.51
N VAL A 98 8.14 0.81 -7.67
CA VAL A 98 8.08 2.16 -7.08
C VAL A 98 8.08 2.09 -5.55
N SER A 99 7.32 1.17 -4.95
CA SER A 99 7.28 0.99 -3.49
C SER A 99 8.66 0.61 -2.95
N GLU A 100 9.32 -0.37 -3.56
CA GLU A 100 10.63 -0.86 -3.12
C GLU A 100 11.72 0.21 -3.27
N LEU A 101 11.74 0.92 -4.40
CA LEU A 101 12.69 2.02 -4.64
C LEU A 101 12.52 3.14 -3.62
N LEU A 102 11.28 3.51 -3.28
CA LEU A 102 11.00 4.52 -2.27
C LEU A 102 11.40 4.04 -0.87
N LYS A 103 11.08 2.79 -0.49
CA LYS A 103 11.49 2.19 0.79
C LYS A 103 13.00 2.29 0.97
N LEU A 104 13.76 1.80 -0.02
CA LEU A 104 15.22 1.81 0.01
C LEU A 104 15.80 3.24 0.04
N SER A 105 15.16 4.19 -0.65
CA SER A 105 15.64 5.59 -0.72
C SER A 105 15.39 6.36 0.58
N LEU A 106 14.29 6.09 1.27
CA LEU A 106 13.87 6.86 2.44
C LEU A 106 14.37 6.27 3.76
N GLY A 107 14.54 4.96 3.84
CA GLY A 107 15.18 4.32 4.98
C GLY A 107 14.42 4.41 6.31
N LEU A 108 13.12 4.71 6.29
CA LEU A 108 12.34 5.02 7.49
C LEU A 108 12.11 3.77 8.35
N ALA A 109 12.48 3.83 9.63
CA ALA A 109 12.32 2.73 10.58
C ALA A 109 10.86 2.47 10.93
N ARG A 110 10.54 1.22 11.29
CA ARG A 110 9.20 0.83 11.79
C ARG A 110 9.06 1.10 13.30
N PRO A 111 7.85 1.38 13.80
CA PRO A 111 7.57 1.41 15.23
C PRO A 111 7.81 0.04 15.88
N GLU A 112 8.42 0.00 17.06
CA GLU A 112 8.80 -1.26 17.74
C GLU A 112 7.61 -2.02 18.34
N ASN A 113 6.46 -1.36 18.53
CA ASN A 113 5.29 -1.92 19.20
C ASN A 113 4.29 -2.61 18.27
N GLY A 114 4.70 -3.03 17.06
CA GLY A 114 3.84 -3.70 16.08
C GLY A 114 3.25 -5.04 16.57
N LEU A 115 2.11 -5.45 16.00
CA LEU A 115 1.53 -6.80 16.22
C LEU A 115 2.38 -7.90 15.58
N LEU A 116 3.05 -7.58 14.47
CA LEU A 116 3.93 -8.46 13.72
C LEU A 116 5.31 -7.82 13.60
N LEU A 117 6.34 -8.65 13.71
CA LEU A 117 7.71 -8.24 13.44
C LEU A 117 7.94 -8.31 11.93
N GLU A 118 7.86 -7.17 11.24
CA GLU A 118 8.17 -7.10 9.81
C GLU A 118 9.56 -6.51 9.57
N SER A 119 10.35 -7.17 8.73
CA SER A 119 11.64 -6.68 8.25
C SER A 119 11.47 -5.61 7.16
N GLY A 120 12.33 -4.59 7.14
CA GLY A 120 12.32 -3.53 6.12
C GLY A 120 11.77 -2.18 6.62
N TYR A 121 11.57 -1.26 5.67
CA TYR A 121 11.20 0.13 5.95
C TYR A 121 9.69 0.34 6.08
N SER A 122 9.29 1.37 6.83
CA SER A 122 7.90 1.65 7.20
C SER A 122 7.09 2.39 6.14
N PHE A 123 7.75 3.09 5.21
CA PHE A 123 7.08 3.93 4.22
C PHE A 123 7.71 3.80 2.81
N PRO A 124 6.88 3.78 1.75
CA PRO A 124 5.43 3.54 1.79
C PRO A 124 5.13 2.11 2.27
N SER A 125 3.89 1.78 2.69
CA SER A 125 3.53 0.41 3.09
C SER A 125 3.55 -0.56 1.91
#